data_AF-A0A1H5ZBS2-F1
#
_entry.id   AF-A0A1H5ZBS2-F1
#
_cell.length_a   1.000
_cell.length_b   1.000
_cell.length_c   1.000
_cell.angle_alpha   90.00
_cell.angle_beta   90.00
_cell.angle_gamma   90.00
#
_symmetry.space_group_name_H-M   'P 1'
#
loop_
_entity.id
_entity.type
_entity.pdbx_description
1 polymer ?
#
loop_
_entity_poly.entity_id
_entity_poly.type
_entity_poly.pdbx_seq_one_letter_code
_entity_poly.pdbx_strand_id
1 'polypeptide(L)'
;MINIKDYPLFIPPEEVNSQKPREWSYTQAKIYFDWFMSIKDHRVEYLLTVFDEEFSSDNEKLLKGLGKKVFETLQIAPFSTDESSGKVISNKGLAIAADISLLVSKLIIKNHPRLKWRIVRTPKRDLSFHLPAIFNFPKLGHLELMGGSIVNSKAILRGEETSDVWWRMFKYADDVLKNEDRK
;
A
#
# COMPACT_ATOMS: atom_id res chain seq x y z
N MET A 1 15.76 16.22 10.89
CA MET A 1 14.54 16.19 10.05
C MET A 1 14.86 15.49 8.75
N ILE A 2 14.05 14.50 8.37
CA ILE A 2 14.19 13.81 7.08
C ILE A 2 13.63 14.75 6.00
N ASN A 3 14.40 15.00 4.95
CA ASN A 3 13.91 15.77 3.82
C ASN A 3 12.93 14.91 3.00
N ILE A 4 11.66 15.31 2.95
CA ILE A 4 10.63 14.62 2.17
C ILE A 4 11.06 14.43 0.71
N LYS A 5 11.82 15.37 0.11
CA LYS A 5 12.29 15.26 -1.27
C LYS A 5 13.22 14.07 -1.48
N ASP A 6 13.83 13.52 -0.43
CA ASP A 6 14.73 12.36 -0.48
C ASP A 6 14.01 11.04 -0.14
N TYR A 7 12.67 11.00 -0.28
CA TYR A 7 11.88 9.81 -0.02
C TYR A 7 12.39 8.58 -0.82
N PRO A 8 12.65 7.44 -0.16
CA PRO A 8 13.26 6.28 -0.78
C PRO A 8 12.30 5.58 -1.73
N LEU A 9 12.83 5.19 -2.90
CA LEU A 9 12.09 4.43 -3.90
C LEU A 9 11.72 3.03 -3.38
N PHE A 10 10.66 2.44 -3.93
CA PHE A 10 10.21 1.08 -3.62
C PHE A 10 10.77 0.10 -4.67
N ILE A 11 12.08 -0.13 -4.63
CA ILE A 11 12.80 -0.90 -5.66
C ILE A 11 12.96 -2.35 -5.20
N PRO A 12 12.37 -3.33 -5.91
CA PRO A 12 12.55 -4.74 -5.57
C PRO A 12 13.93 -5.27 -6.01
N PRO A 13 14.31 -6.49 -5.57
CA PRO A 13 15.56 -7.13 -5.98
C PRO A 13 15.68 -7.25 -7.51
N GLU A 14 16.91 -7.20 -8.02
CA GLU A 14 17.20 -7.20 -9.47
C GLU A 14 16.63 -8.42 -10.18
N GLU A 15 16.57 -9.56 -9.50
CA GLU A 15 16.05 -10.84 -9.99
C GLU A 15 14.57 -10.80 -10.41
N VAL A 16 13.83 -9.79 -9.93
CA VAL A 16 12.39 -9.63 -10.16
C VAL A 16 12.02 -8.26 -10.73
N ASN A 17 12.92 -7.27 -10.68
CA ASN A 17 12.63 -5.88 -11.08
C ASN A 17 12.42 -5.69 -12.59
N SER A 18 12.92 -6.60 -13.43
CA SER A 18 12.84 -6.50 -14.90
C SER A 18 11.58 -7.10 -15.52
N GLN A 19 10.77 -7.81 -14.74
CA GLN A 19 9.61 -8.59 -15.22
C GLN A 19 8.34 -8.22 -14.48
N LYS A 20 7.19 -8.39 -15.12
CA LYS A 20 5.90 -8.21 -14.43
C LYS A 20 5.66 -9.37 -13.46
N PRO A 21 4.97 -9.15 -12.32
CA PRO A 21 4.68 -10.22 -11.35
C PRO A 21 4.06 -11.48 -11.95
N ARG A 22 3.19 -11.33 -12.95
CA ARG A 22 2.53 -12.45 -13.65
C ARG A 22 3.47 -13.35 -14.45
N GLU A 23 4.65 -12.84 -14.80
CA GLU A 23 5.67 -13.53 -15.58
C GLU A 23 6.69 -14.23 -14.68
N TRP A 24 6.73 -13.89 -13.39
CA TRP A 24 7.64 -14.51 -12.44
C TRP A 24 7.40 -16.01 -12.32
N SER A 25 8.47 -16.76 -12.11
CA SER A 25 8.40 -18.09 -11.50
C SER A 25 7.98 -17.98 -10.03
N TYR A 26 7.58 -19.10 -9.42
CA TYR A 26 7.31 -19.12 -7.98
C TYR A 26 8.56 -18.79 -7.14
N THR A 27 9.74 -19.18 -7.61
CA THR A 27 11.02 -18.84 -6.96
C THR A 27 11.23 -17.33 -6.93
N GLN A 28 10.99 -16.63 -8.05
CA GLN A 28 11.05 -15.17 -8.12
C GLN A 28 9.99 -14.51 -7.23
N ALA A 29 8.74 -15.01 -7.24
CA ALA A 29 7.70 -14.52 -6.33
C ALA A 29 8.11 -14.65 -4.85
N LYS A 30 8.83 -15.73 -4.50
CA LYS A 30 9.37 -15.93 -3.16
C LYS A 30 10.50 -14.94 -2.83
N ILE A 31 11.42 -14.67 -3.76
CA ILE A 31 12.46 -13.64 -3.58
C ILE A 31 11.81 -12.28 -3.30
N TYR A 32 10.82 -11.88 -4.10
CA TYR A 32 10.09 -10.64 -3.89
C TYR A 32 9.37 -10.64 -2.54
N PHE A 33 8.69 -11.72 -2.17
CA PHE A 33 7.99 -11.84 -0.89
C PHE A 33 8.94 -11.72 0.31
N ASP A 34 10.07 -12.42 0.29
CA ASP A 34 11.04 -12.40 1.38
C ASP A 34 11.65 -10.99 1.55
N TRP A 35 11.96 -10.29 0.45
CA TRP A 35 12.35 -8.88 0.47
C TRP A 35 11.24 -7.96 0.99
N PHE A 36 10.02 -8.12 0.48
CA PHE A 36 8.87 -7.32 0.91
C PHE A 36 8.65 -7.44 2.43
N MET A 37 8.72 -8.66 2.95
CA MET A 37 8.57 -8.93 4.38
C MET A 37 9.70 -8.36 5.22
N SER A 38 10.93 -8.27 4.69
CA SER A 38 12.07 -7.70 5.43
C SER A 38 12.02 -6.18 5.52
N ILE A 39 11.41 -5.49 4.55
CA ILE A 39 11.38 -4.02 4.54
C ILE A 39 10.08 -3.41 5.08
N LYS A 40 8.95 -4.14 5.07
CA LYS A 40 7.62 -3.54 5.26
C LYS A 40 7.46 -2.73 6.56
N ASP A 41 8.05 -3.18 7.66
CA ASP A 41 7.88 -2.51 8.96
C ASP A 41 8.70 -1.21 9.01
N HIS A 42 9.96 -1.27 8.58
CA HIS A 42 10.82 -0.10 8.45
C HIS A 42 10.22 0.94 7.49
N ARG A 43 9.60 0.50 6.38
CA ARG A 43 8.91 1.41 5.44
C ARG A 43 7.73 2.15 6.09
N VAL A 44 6.94 1.47 6.92
CA VAL A 44 5.85 2.12 7.66
C VAL A 44 6.38 3.10 8.69
N GLU A 45 7.43 2.74 9.43
CA GLU A 45 8.08 3.63 10.41
C GLU A 45 8.67 4.87 9.74
N TYR A 46 9.32 4.69 8.58
CA TYR A 46 9.86 5.78 7.79
C TYR A 46 8.76 6.73 7.30
N LEU A 47 7.64 6.19 6.78
CA LEU A 47 6.49 6.99 6.37
C LEU A 47 5.97 7.86 7.51
N LEU A 48 5.72 7.26 8.69
CA LEU A 48 5.23 7.96 9.87
C LEU A 48 6.22 9.05 10.33
N THR A 49 7.52 8.73 10.37
CA THR A 49 8.57 9.68 10.76
C THR A 49 8.65 10.88 9.81
N VAL A 50 8.60 10.64 8.50
CA VAL A 50 8.67 11.69 7.49
C VAL A 50 7.49 12.65 7.58
N PHE A 51 6.32 12.12 7.91
CA PHE A 51 5.10 12.91 8.03
C PHE A 51 4.84 13.43 9.44
N ASP A 52 5.76 13.23 10.39
CA ASP A 52 5.59 13.62 11.79
C ASP A 52 4.25 13.09 12.35
N GLU A 53 4.05 11.79 12.17
CA GLU A 53 2.91 11.02 12.68
C GLU A 53 3.41 9.88 13.57
N GLU A 54 2.57 9.44 14.49
CA GLU A 54 2.85 8.31 15.37
C GLU A 54 1.70 7.30 15.33
N PHE A 55 1.99 6.06 15.72
CA PHE A 55 0.93 5.08 15.90
C PHE A 55 -0.05 5.56 16.98
N SER A 56 -1.32 5.66 16.60
CA SER A 56 -2.41 6.01 17.48
C SER A 56 -3.31 4.79 17.74
N SER A 57 -4.03 4.78 18.86
CA SER A 57 -5.16 3.88 19.06
C SER A 57 -6.37 4.27 18.20
N ASP A 58 -6.44 5.53 17.78
CA ASP A 58 -7.45 6.06 16.88
C ASP A 58 -6.96 5.97 15.42
N ASN A 59 -7.30 4.86 14.77
CA ASN A 59 -6.94 4.59 13.38
C ASN A 59 -7.59 5.58 12.41
N GLU A 60 -8.78 6.11 12.73
CA GLU A 60 -9.47 7.08 11.88
C GLU A 60 -8.71 8.40 11.85
N LYS A 61 -8.39 8.93 13.03
CA LYS A 61 -7.61 10.16 13.16
C LYS A 61 -6.25 10.02 12.47
N LEU A 62 -5.54 8.91 12.71
CA LEU A 62 -4.23 8.65 12.09
C LEU A 62 -4.33 8.63 10.55
N LEU A 63 -5.23 7.80 9.99
CA LEU A 63 -5.31 7.63 8.54
C LEU A 63 -5.86 8.86 7.82
N LYS A 64 -6.76 9.62 8.43
CA LYS A 64 -7.23 10.91 7.86
C LYS A 64 -6.14 11.99 7.92
N GLY A 65 -5.43 12.10 9.04
CA GLY A 65 -4.33 13.05 9.21
C GLY A 65 -3.19 12.80 8.23
N LEU A 66 -2.68 11.56 8.22
CA LEU A 66 -1.65 11.14 7.29
C LEU A 66 -2.12 11.21 5.83
N GLY A 67 -3.36 10.79 5.55
CA GLY A 67 -3.94 10.83 4.22
C GLY A 67 -3.98 12.25 3.64
N LYS A 68 -4.28 13.27 4.45
CA LYS A 68 -4.19 14.67 4.03
C LYS A 68 -2.75 15.07 3.66
N LYS A 69 -1.77 14.72 4.49
CA LYS A 69 -0.35 15.03 4.23
C LYS A 69 0.16 14.33 2.96
N VAL A 70 -0.23 13.06 2.75
CA VAL A 70 0.09 12.32 1.52
C VAL A 70 -0.59 12.92 0.30
N PHE A 71 -1.88 13.28 0.40
CA PHE A 71 -2.63 13.94 -0.67
C PHE A 71 -1.90 15.20 -1.13
N GLU A 72 -1.53 16.09 -0.21
CA GLU A 72 -0.80 17.33 -0.52
C GLU A 72 0.58 17.05 -1.13
N THR A 73 1.28 16.05 -0.61
CA THR A 73 2.62 15.65 -1.10
C THR A 73 2.59 15.12 -2.52
N LEU A 74 1.58 14.32 -2.89
CA LEU A 74 1.44 13.79 -4.23
C LEU A 74 1.25 14.90 -5.28
N GLN A 75 0.70 16.06 -4.91
CA GLN A 75 0.46 17.18 -5.83
C GLN A 75 1.73 17.95 -6.23
N ILE A 76 2.87 17.69 -5.59
CA ILE A 76 4.11 18.47 -5.79
C ILE A 76 5.29 17.60 -6.25
N ALA A 77 6.25 18.22 -6.95
CA ALA A 77 7.51 17.56 -7.28
C ALA A 77 8.33 17.25 -6.01
N PRO A 78 9.04 16.11 -5.94
CA PRO A 78 9.27 15.14 -7.02
C PRO A 78 8.28 13.96 -7.04
N PHE A 79 7.10 14.06 -6.40
CA PHE A 79 6.15 12.94 -6.27
C PHE A 79 5.19 12.80 -7.43
N SER A 80 5.02 13.87 -8.18
CA SER A 80 4.36 13.90 -9.46
C SER A 80 5.10 14.83 -10.43
N THR A 81 4.78 14.67 -11.70
CA THR A 81 5.25 15.51 -12.80
C THR A 81 4.05 16.02 -13.57
N ASP A 82 4.09 17.29 -13.98
CA ASP A 82 3.06 17.85 -14.87
C ASP A 82 3.37 17.42 -16.32
N GLU A 83 2.42 16.75 -16.95
CA GLU A 83 2.46 16.37 -18.37
C GLU A 83 1.32 17.06 -19.15
N SER A 84 1.36 17.00 -20.49
CA SER A 84 0.34 17.64 -21.34
C SER A 84 -1.08 17.11 -21.11
N SER A 85 -1.22 15.87 -20.64
CA SER A 85 -2.49 15.20 -20.33
C SER A 85 -2.93 15.37 -18.87
N GLY A 86 -2.15 16.08 -18.05
CA GLY A 86 -2.37 16.26 -16.62
C GLY A 86 -1.20 15.76 -15.77
N LYS A 87 -1.43 15.70 -14.46
CA LYS A 87 -0.39 15.34 -13.49
C LYS A 87 -0.22 13.82 -13.40
N VAL A 88 1.00 13.34 -13.55
CA VAL A 88 1.36 11.91 -13.54
C VAL A 88 2.19 11.59 -12.30
N ILE A 89 1.91 10.44 -11.68
CA ILE A 89 2.61 9.99 -10.48
C ILE A 89 4.04 9.56 -10.82
N SER A 90 5.02 10.00 -10.02
CA SER A 90 6.42 9.61 -10.18
C SER A 90 6.73 8.32 -9.39
N ASN A 91 7.94 7.77 -9.55
CA ASN A 91 8.40 6.64 -8.74
C ASN A 91 8.43 6.95 -7.23
N LYS A 92 8.67 8.21 -6.84
CA LYS A 92 8.58 8.63 -5.43
C LYS A 92 7.13 8.68 -4.95
N GLY A 93 6.21 9.15 -5.79
CA GLY A 93 4.77 9.10 -5.49
C GLY A 93 4.26 7.66 -5.35
N LEU A 94 4.70 6.76 -6.24
CA LEU A 94 4.41 5.32 -6.13
C LEU A 94 4.96 4.71 -4.84
N ALA A 95 6.15 5.12 -4.41
CA ALA A 95 6.76 4.66 -3.17
C ALA A 95 5.96 5.08 -1.93
N ILE A 96 5.46 6.31 -1.88
CA ILE A 96 4.55 6.76 -0.80
C ILE A 96 3.22 5.99 -0.87
N ALA A 97 2.65 5.82 -2.05
CA ALA A 97 1.41 5.07 -2.24
C ALA A 97 1.54 3.62 -1.74
N ALA A 98 2.69 2.99 -1.98
CA ALA A 98 3.01 1.68 -1.45
C ALA A 98 3.09 1.69 0.07
N ASP A 99 3.82 2.63 0.68
CA ASP A 99 4.03 2.64 2.13
C ASP A 99 2.76 2.92 2.93
N ILE A 100 1.89 3.82 2.47
CA ILE A 100 0.61 4.05 3.15
C ILE A 100 -0.29 2.81 3.07
N SER A 101 -0.19 2.03 1.99
CA SER A 101 -0.88 0.74 1.91
C SER A 101 -0.33 -0.30 2.89
N LEU A 102 0.98 -0.26 3.18
CA LEU A 102 1.61 -1.09 4.20
C LEU A 102 1.13 -0.70 5.61
N LEU A 103 0.96 0.60 5.87
CA LEU A 103 0.38 1.07 7.12
C LEU A 103 -1.06 0.56 7.27
N VAL A 104 -1.91 0.75 6.26
CA VAL A 104 -3.29 0.23 6.26
C VAL A 104 -3.31 -1.27 6.52
N SER A 105 -2.46 -2.02 5.81
CA SER A 105 -2.28 -3.46 5.98
C SER A 105 -1.90 -3.84 7.43
N LYS A 106 -0.95 -3.11 8.02
CA LYS A 106 -0.47 -3.33 9.40
C LYS A 106 -1.58 -3.09 10.42
N LEU A 107 -2.39 -2.03 10.24
CA LEU A 107 -3.52 -1.73 11.12
C LEU A 107 -4.62 -2.81 11.03
N ILE A 108 -4.93 -3.30 9.82
CA ILE A 108 -5.90 -4.40 9.63
C ILE A 108 -5.41 -5.67 10.34
N ILE A 109 -4.17 -6.09 10.12
CA ILE A 109 -3.61 -7.29 10.77
C ILE A 109 -3.57 -7.14 12.30
N LYS A 110 -3.23 -5.95 12.80
CA LYS A 110 -3.24 -5.65 14.25
C LYS A 110 -4.62 -5.87 14.86
N ASN A 111 -5.68 -5.45 14.17
CA ASN A 111 -7.06 -5.65 14.61
C ASN A 111 -7.55 -7.10 14.44
N HIS A 112 -6.97 -7.84 13.49
CA HIS A 112 -7.42 -9.18 13.11
C HIS A 112 -6.23 -10.17 13.04
N PRO A 113 -5.72 -10.67 14.18
CA PRO A 113 -4.48 -11.46 14.24
C PRO A 113 -4.51 -12.80 13.47
N ARG A 114 -5.69 -13.27 13.04
CA ARG A 114 -5.84 -14.45 12.16
C ARG A 114 -5.33 -14.23 10.75
N LEU A 115 -5.22 -12.97 10.33
CA LEU A 115 -4.77 -12.59 9.00
C LEU A 115 -3.25 -12.77 8.88
N LYS A 116 -2.78 -13.23 7.73
CA LYS A 116 -1.35 -13.49 7.49
C LYS A 116 -0.94 -13.12 6.09
N TRP A 117 0.26 -12.56 5.95
CA TRP A 117 0.89 -12.37 4.65
C TRP A 117 1.21 -13.70 3.98
N ARG A 118 0.83 -13.86 2.71
CA ARG A 118 1.26 -14.96 1.85
C ARG A 118 1.37 -14.50 0.40
N ILE A 119 1.92 -15.35 -0.45
CA ILE A 119 1.98 -15.15 -1.90
C ILE A 119 0.67 -15.66 -2.54
N VAL A 120 0.05 -14.86 -3.40
CA VAL A 120 -1.08 -15.32 -4.22
C VAL A 120 -0.59 -16.27 -5.30
N ARG A 121 -1.10 -17.51 -5.28
CA ARG A 121 -0.64 -18.59 -6.18
C ARG A 121 -1.67 -19.06 -7.19
N THR A 122 -2.93 -18.69 -7.03
CA THR A 122 -4.03 -19.11 -7.92
C THR A 122 -5.23 -18.19 -7.76
N PRO A 123 -6.05 -18.01 -8.82
CA PRO A 123 -5.79 -18.44 -10.20
C PRO A 123 -4.77 -17.51 -10.90
N LYS A 124 -4.15 -17.94 -12.02
CA LYS A 124 -3.20 -17.09 -12.80
C LYS A 124 -3.82 -15.78 -13.31
N ARG A 125 -5.15 -15.75 -13.47
CA ARG A 125 -5.90 -14.55 -13.88
C ARG A 125 -6.05 -13.51 -12.78
N ASP A 126 -5.75 -13.86 -11.53
CA ASP A 126 -5.82 -12.95 -10.40
C ASP A 126 -4.90 -11.75 -10.62
N LEU A 127 -5.36 -10.54 -10.32
CA LEU A 127 -4.56 -9.33 -10.46
C LEU A 127 -3.35 -9.36 -9.51
N SER A 128 -3.50 -10.02 -8.37
CA SER A 128 -2.48 -10.14 -7.34
C SER A 128 -1.62 -11.38 -7.49
N PHE A 129 -1.75 -12.15 -8.58
CA PHE A 129 -0.96 -13.36 -8.81
C PHE A 129 0.55 -13.08 -8.66
N HIS A 130 1.21 -13.88 -7.83
CA HIS A 130 2.62 -13.75 -7.38
C HIS A 130 2.96 -12.55 -6.49
N LEU A 131 1.97 -11.75 -6.07
CA LEU A 131 2.19 -10.66 -5.12
C LEU A 131 1.94 -11.10 -3.67
N PRO A 132 2.59 -10.44 -2.70
CA PRO A 132 2.24 -10.50 -1.29
C PRO A 132 0.84 -9.94 -1.08
N ALA A 133 -0.02 -10.71 -0.42
CA ALA A 133 -1.35 -10.27 -0.02
C ALA A 133 -1.64 -10.75 1.40
N ILE A 134 -2.63 -10.14 2.03
CA ILE A 134 -3.12 -10.57 3.33
C ILE A 134 -4.19 -11.64 3.10
N PHE A 135 -3.99 -12.83 3.66
CA PHE A 135 -4.88 -13.99 3.50
C PHE A 135 -5.85 -14.13 4.68
N ASN A 136 -6.85 -14.99 4.48
CA ASN A 136 -7.97 -15.28 5.38
C ASN A 136 -8.98 -14.14 5.46
N PHE A 137 -9.12 -13.36 4.38
CA PHE A 137 -10.25 -12.45 4.22
C PHE A 137 -11.51 -13.25 3.88
N PRO A 138 -12.61 -13.07 4.63
CA PRO A 138 -13.86 -13.75 4.32
C PRO A 138 -14.34 -13.43 2.91
N LYS A 139 -14.81 -14.45 2.19
CA LYS A 139 -15.31 -14.42 0.80
C LYS A 139 -14.29 -14.03 -0.29
N LEU A 140 -13.35 -13.12 0.00
CA LEU A 140 -12.31 -12.70 -0.93
C LEU A 140 -11.12 -13.68 -0.95
N GLY A 141 -10.91 -14.42 0.14
CA GLY A 141 -9.75 -15.30 0.35
C GLY A 141 -8.48 -14.53 0.71
N HIS A 142 -8.18 -13.46 -0.04
CA HIS A 142 -7.05 -12.56 0.22
C HIS A 142 -7.36 -11.12 -0.20
N LEU A 143 -6.51 -10.19 0.25
CA LEU A 143 -6.57 -8.77 -0.10
C LEU A 143 -5.14 -8.22 -0.32
N GLU A 144 -4.89 -7.68 -1.51
CA GLU A 144 -3.67 -6.96 -1.87
C GLU A 144 -4.02 -5.46 -1.92
N LEU A 145 -3.37 -4.64 -1.08
CA LEU A 145 -3.76 -3.25 -0.85
C LEU A 145 -2.89 -2.23 -1.61
N MET A 146 -1.71 -2.63 -2.09
CA MET A 146 -0.77 -1.74 -2.76
C MET A 146 -1.30 -1.31 -4.12
N GLY A 147 -1.81 -2.25 -4.92
CA GLY A 147 -2.41 -1.94 -6.23
C GLY A 147 -3.57 -0.94 -6.10
N GLY A 148 -4.45 -1.15 -5.10
CA GLY A 148 -5.55 -0.23 -4.80
C GLY A 148 -5.05 1.15 -4.38
N SER A 149 -4.05 1.22 -3.50
CA SER A 149 -3.45 2.49 -3.07
C SER A 149 -2.81 3.26 -4.24
N ILE A 150 -2.12 2.57 -5.14
CA ILE A 150 -1.53 3.18 -6.35
C ILE A 150 -2.63 3.74 -7.28
N VAL A 151 -3.72 3.01 -7.47
CA VAL A 151 -4.87 3.48 -8.27
C VAL A 151 -5.49 4.74 -7.63
N ASN A 152 -5.68 4.73 -6.32
CA ASN A 152 -6.23 5.86 -5.57
C ASN A 152 -5.31 7.08 -5.62
N SER A 153 -4.00 6.91 -5.47
CA SER A 153 -3.03 8.01 -5.63
C SER A 153 -3.06 8.61 -7.03
N LYS A 154 -3.24 7.80 -8.08
CA LYS A 154 -3.41 8.32 -9.44
C LYS A 154 -4.74 9.06 -9.60
N ALA A 155 -5.82 8.59 -8.96
CA ALA A 155 -7.12 9.25 -8.96
C ALA A 155 -7.09 10.60 -8.22
N ILE A 156 -6.33 10.71 -7.12
CA ILE A 156 -6.06 11.97 -6.42
C ILE A 156 -5.45 13.01 -7.36
N LEU A 157 -4.47 12.63 -8.19
CA LEU A 157 -3.83 13.54 -9.15
C LEU A 157 -4.78 14.00 -10.27
N ARG A 158 -5.84 13.23 -10.54
CA ARG A 158 -6.91 13.59 -11.49
C ARG A 158 -8.08 14.33 -10.84
N GLY A 159 -8.06 14.53 -9.52
CA GLY A 159 -9.17 15.13 -8.77
C GLY A 159 -10.39 14.22 -8.62
N GLU A 160 -10.22 12.91 -8.84
CA GLU A 160 -11.29 11.90 -8.77
C GLU A 160 -11.40 11.25 -7.38
N GLU A 161 -10.46 11.55 -6.48
CA GLU A 161 -10.36 10.91 -5.17
C GLU A 161 -9.90 11.89 -4.09
N THR A 162 -10.32 11.65 -2.85
CA THR A 162 -10.11 12.50 -1.68
C THR A 162 -9.04 11.94 -0.73
N SER A 163 -8.54 12.80 0.16
CA SER A 163 -7.48 12.46 1.11
C SER A 163 -7.85 11.39 2.15
N ASP A 164 -9.14 11.10 2.35
CA ASP A 164 -9.62 10.09 3.29
C ASP A 164 -9.71 8.68 2.69
N VAL A 165 -9.27 8.49 1.43
CA VAL A 165 -9.38 7.21 0.71
C VAL A 165 -8.76 6.03 1.47
N TRP A 166 -7.61 6.22 2.12
CA TRP A 166 -6.95 5.14 2.87
C TRP A 166 -7.69 4.79 4.17
N TRP A 167 -8.35 5.76 4.80
CA TRP A 167 -9.28 5.48 5.90
C TRP A 167 -10.48 4.67 5.39
N ARG A 168 -11.07 5.04 4.26
CA ARG A 168 -12.18 4.28 3.65
C ARG A 168 -11.76 2.86 3.28
N MET A 169 -10.55 2.67 2.75
CA MET A 169 -9.97 1.35 2.49
C MET A 169 -9.83 0.52 3.78
N PHE A 170 -9.25 1.10 4.83
CA PHE A 170 -9.14 0.44 6.14
C PHE A 170 -10.51 0.05 6.69
N LYS A 171 -11.44 0.99 6.74
CA LYS A 171 -12.78 0.81 7.30
C LYS A 171 -13.53 -0.29 6.56
N TYR A 172 -13.51 -0.27 5.23
CA TYR A 172 -14.12 -1.31 4.43
C TYR A 172 -13.58 -2.70 4.76
N ALA A 173 -12.24 -2.85 4.82
CA ALA A 173 -11.61 -4.13 5.15
C ALA A 173 -11.96 -4.60 6.57
N ASP A 174 -11.94 -3.69 7.55
CA ASP A 174 -12.25 -3.96 8.96
C ASP A 174 -13.73 -4.36 9.15
N ASP A 175 -14.66 -3.68 8.46
CA ASP A 175 -16.10 -3.98 8.49
C ASP A 175 -16.41 -5.36 7.87
N VAL A 176 -15.73 -5.71 6.76
CA VAL A 176 -15.86 -7.05 6.14
C VAL A 176 -15.46 -8.15 7.12
N LEU A 177 -14.41 -7.94 7.91
CA LEU A 177 -13.91 -8.93 8.87
C LEU A 177 -14.82 -9.06 10.10
N LYS A 178 -15.30 -7.94 10.66
CA LYS A 178 -16.17 -7.91 11.84
C LYS A 178 -17.55 -8.55 11.60
N ASN A 179 -18.09 -8.43 10.40
CA ASN A 179 -19.41 -8.97 10.07
C ASN A 179 -19.43 -10.51 9.97
N GLU A 180 -18.27 -11.15 9.81
CA GLU A 180 -18.16 -12.61 9.77
C GLU A 180 -17.95 -13.21 11.17
N ASP A 181 -17.31 -12.49 12.09
CA ASP A 181 -17.15 -12.93 13.49
C ASP A 181 -18.48 -12.95 14.28
N ARG A 182 -19.55 -12.40 13.70
CA ARG A 182 -20.90 -12.35 14.29
C ARG A 182 -21.81 -13.49 13.81
N LYS A 183 -21.33 -14.37 12.94
CA LYS A 183 -22.07 -15.53 12.43
C LYS A 183 -21.53 -16.81 13.04
#